data_AF-A0A969JGD1-F1
#
_entry.id   AF-A0A969JGD1-F1
#
_cell.length_a   1.000
_cell.length_b   1.000
_cell.length_c   1.000
_cell.angle_alpha   90.00
_cell.angle_beta   90.00
_cell.angle_gamma   90.00
#
_symmetry.space_group_name_H-M   'P 1'
#
loop_
_entity.id
_entity.type
_entity.pdbx_description
1 polymer ?
#
loop_
_entity_poly.entity_id
_entity_poly.type
_entity_poly.pdbx_seq_one_letter_code
_entity_poly.pdbx_strand_id
1 'polypeptide(L)'
;MTQPVPPQSKMFFQPNSIELKTAEHIRLLQPKADNIYRAILWAHHAEHLPFLTQFEKNQVKWVAEQEKFEDLRFQITETLQRFDRLQPVLQKVCQKQKNSTQTLTDKIDRFVTHNITGPMLFFVILFFIFQAIFAFATVPMDWIEGVFVNLNEWLKDTLPESWVSDLVTNGLMAGLSGVLVFIPQIAILFFLISLLEEVGYMARTVYLFDRIMQKVGLNGRSIVALVSGGACAIPAIMSTRTISNWKERLITILVTPLISCSARIPVYALLVGFVVPNEMWGVFNKQGLVFTGLYVLSVISALSAAYIFKKILKTNESTFLAIELPKYRMPHWKNVGFTVLEKVKSFVAEAGKTILIVSLVLWFLASFGIPDQMTQAENEARQIAVQKQLNKAETD
;
A
#
# COMPACT_ATOMS: atom_id res chain seq x y z
N MET A 1 -48.84 -21.46 -16.23
CA MET A 1 -48.80 -22.53 -17.25
C MET A 1 -47.45 -22.48 -17.95
N THR A 2 -46.44 -23.14 -17.38
CA THR A 2 -45.12 -23.26 -18.01
C THR A 2 -45.17 -24.44 -18.96
N GLN A 3 -45.42 -24.18 -20.25
CA GLN A 3 -45.21 -25.21 -21.27
C GLN A 3 -43.75 -25.67 -21.21
N PRO A 4 -43.48 -26.98 -21.23
CA PRO A 4 -42.11 -27.47 -21.31
C PRO A 4 -41.51 -26.97 -22.63
N VAL A 5 -40.37 -26.27 -22.54
CA VAL A 5 -39.63 -25.80 -23.70
C VAL A 5 -39.22 -27.06 -24.50
N PRO A 6 -39.61 -27.19 -25.78
CA PRO A 6 -39.25 -28.36 -26.57
C PRO A 6 -37.72 -28.45 -26.67
N PRO A 7 -37.14 -29.68 -26.71
CA PRO A 7 -35.70 -29.84 -26.86
C PRO A 7 -35.26 -29.14 -28.15
N GLN A 8 -34.45 -28.09 -28.02
CA GLN A 8 -33.90 -27.39 -29.18
C GLN A 8 -32.93 -28.35 -29.89
N SER A 9 -33.32 -28.83 -31.07
CA SER A 9 -32.51 -29.73 -31.91
C SER A 9 -31.31 -29.03 -32.58
N LYS A 10 -31.16 -27.72 -32.40
CA LYS A 10 -30.10 -26.92 -33.01
C LYS A 10 -29.04 -26.61 -31.98
N MET A 11 -27.78 -26.98 -32.28
CA MET A 11 -26.61 -26.58 -31.49
C MET A 11 -26.66 -25.08 -31.18
N PHE A 12 -26.22 -24.72 -29.97
CA PHE A 12 -26.23 -23.32 -29.52
C PHE A 12 -25.30 -22.44 -30.38
N PHE A 13 -24.20 -23.05 -30.83
CA PHE A 13 -23.17 -22.53 -31.72
C PHE A 13 -23.23 -23.28 -33.06
N GLN A 14 -22.96 -22.58 -34.16
CA GLN A 14 -22.87 -23.16 -35.49
C GLN A 14 -21.40 -23.16 -35.96
N PRO A 15 -20.73 -24.33 -35.93
CA PRO A 15 -19.36 -24.45 -36.38
C PRO A 15 -19.22 -24.23 -37.88
N ASN A 16 -18.09 -23.63 -38.28
CA ASN A 16 -17.71 -23.50 -39.67
C ASN A 16 -17.32 -24.87 -40.26
N SER A 17 -17.24 -24.97 -41.59
CA SER A 17 -16.92 -26.22 -42.29
C SER A 17 -15.57 -26.82 -41.88
N ILE A 18 -14.58 -25.97 -41.53
CA ILE A 18 -13.27 -26.41 -41.04
C ILE A 18 -13.42 -27.01 -39.64
N GLU A 19 -14.09 -26.30 -38.74
CA GLU A 19 -14.27 -26.70 -37.35
C GLU A 19 -15.07 -28.01 -37.24
N LEU A 20 -16.05 -28.22 -38.13
CA LEU A 20 -16.78 -29.48 -38.28
C LEU A 20 -15.85 -30.63 -38.68
N LYS A 21 -15.01 -30.43 -39.71
CA LYS A 21 -14.05 -31.44 -40.16
C LYS A 21 -13.05 -31.79 -39.07
N THR A 22 -12.49 -30.78 -38.39
CA THR A 22 -11.58 -30.97 -37.26
C THR A 22 -12.27 -31.75 -36.14
N ALA A 23 -13.52 -31.42 -35.81
CA ALA A 23 -14.30 -32.13 -34.80
C ALA A 23 -14.54 -33.59 -35.16
N GLU A 24 -14.92 -33.87 -36.40
CA GLU A 24 -15.15 -35.23 -36.89
C GLU A 24 -13.87 -36.07 -36.88
N HIS A 25 -12.74 -35.50 -37.33
CA HIS A 25 -11.44 -36.18 -37.28
C HIS A 25 -11.01 -36.48 -35.84
N ILE A 26 -11.19 -35.53 -34.92
CA ILE A 26 -10.90 -35.74 -33.49
C ILE A 26 -11.79 -36.83 -32.90
N ARG A 27 -13.07 -36.88 -33.26
CA ARG A 27 -14.00 -37.92 -32.78
C ARG A 27 -13.64 -39.32 -33.26
N LEU A 28 -13.07 -39.45 -34.47
CA LEU A 28 -12.59 -40.72 -35.00
C LEU A 28 -11.36 -41.24 -34.22
N LEU A 29 -10.44 -40.34 -33.86
CA LEU A 29 -9.23 -40.70 -33.12
C LEU A 29 -9.48 -40.86 -31.61
N GLN A 30 -10.47 -40.13 -31.09
CA GLN A 30 -10.77 -40.01 -29.67
C GLN A 30 -12.27 -40.23 -29.43
N PRO A 31 -12.73 -41.49 -29.30
CA PRO A 31 -14.16 -41.79 -29.12
C PRO A 31 -14.74 -41.24 -27.81
N LYS A 32 -13.90 -40.84 -26.84
CA LYS A 32 -14.30 -40.12 -25.62
C LYS A 32 -14.83 -38.71 -25.89
N ALA A 33 -14.62 -38.16 -27.08
CA ALA A 33 -15.20 -36.90 -27.51
C ALA A 33 -16.64 -37.12 -28.03
N ASP A 34 -17.57 -37.36 -27.11
CA ASP A 34 -18.94 -37.79 -27.47
C ASP A 34 -19.71 -36.77 -28.33
N ASN A 35 -19.40 -35.48 -28.18
CA ASN A 35 -20.09 -34.36 -28.83
C ASN A 35 -19.11 -33.56 -29.72
N ILE A 36 -19.60 -33.07 -30.87
CA ILE A 36 -18.88 -32.18 -31.80
C ILE A 36 -18.29 -30.97 -31.07
N TYR A 37 -19.08 -30.31 -30.23
CA TYR A 37 -18.59 -29.14 -29.49
C TYR A 37 -17.44 -29.49 -28.52
N ARG A 38 -17.51 -30.68 -27.90
CA ARG A 38 -16.44 -31.18 -27.02
C ARG A 38 -15.15 -31.45 -27.81
N ALA A 39 -15.27 -31.99 -29.02
CA ALA A 39 -14.13 -32.23 -29.91
C ALA A 39 -13.46 -30.92 -30.34
N ILE A 40 -14.23 -29.87 -30.64
CA ILE A 40 -13.68 -28.54 -30.99
C ILE A 40 -12.98 -27.91 -29.77
N LEU A 41 -13.56 -28.02 -28.57
CA LEU A 41 -12.90 -27.56 -27.33
C LEU A 41 -11.58 -28.30 -27.07
N TRP A 42 -11.50 -29.57 -27.44
CA TRP A 42 -10.25 -30.32 -27.33
C TRP A 42 -9.21 -29.83 -28.33
N ALA A 43 -9.60 -29.47 -29.56
CA ALA A 43 -8.70 -28.84 -30.51
C ALA A 43 -8.09 -27.56 -29.92
N HIS A 44 -8.92 -26.71 -29.32
CA HIS A 44 -8.51 -25.41 -28.76
C HIS A 44 -7.67 -25.51 -27.47
N HIS A 45 -7.98 -26.48 -26.60
CA HIS A 45 -7.37 -26.56 -25.25
C HIS A 45 -6.45 -27.77 -25.04
N ALA A 46 -6.10 -28.52 -26.09
CA ALA A 46 -5.37 -29.80 -26.01
C ALA A 46 -4.20 -29.78 -25.01
N GLU A 47 -3.43 -28.70 -24.98
CA GLU A 47 -2.24 -28.56 -24.13
C GLU A 47 -2.56 -28.55 -22.63
N HIS A 48 -3.66 -27.89 -22.24
CA HIS A 48 -4.04 -27.63 -20.86
C HIS A 48 -5.02 -28.66 -20.28
N LEU A 49 -5.49 -29.63 -21.07
CA LEU A 49 -6.41 -30.65 -20.58
C LEU A 49 -5.66 -31.72 -19.77
N PRO A 50 -5.97 -31.91 -18.47
CA PRO A 50 -5.21 -32.81 -17.59
C PRO A 50 -5.56 -34.29 -17.78
N PHE A 51 -6.71 -34.60 -18.38
CA PHE A 51 -7.18 -35.97 -18.58
C PHE A 51 -6.69 -36.61 -19.90
N LEU A 52 -6.00 -35.84 -20.77
CA LEU A 52 -5.39 -36.35 -21.99
C LEU A 52 -3.93 -36.71 -21.72
N THR A 53 -3.51 -37.90 -22.17
CA THR A 53 -2.11 -38.31 -22.18
C THR A 53 -1.31 -37.50 -23.20
N GLN A 54 0.01 -37.42 -23.04
CA GLN A 54 0.88 -36.65 -23.95
C GLN A 54 0.75 -37.09 -25.42
N PHE A 55 0.51 -38.39 -25.65
CA PHE A 55 0.27 -38.94 -26.98
C PHE A 55 -1.06 -38.45 -27.57
N GLU A 56 -2.15 -38.51 -26.81
CA GLU A 56 -3.47 -38.00 -27.24
C GLU A 56 -3.42 -36.49 -27.51
N LYS A 57 -2.70 -35.72 -26.69
CA LYS A 57 -2.47 -34.28 -26.91
C LYS A 57 -1.78 -34.01 -28.25
N ASN A 58 -0.72 -34.77 -28.56
CA ASN A 58 0.01 -34.62 -29.82
C ASN A 58 -0.87 -35.01 -31.02
N GLN A 59 -1.73 -36.02 -30.90
CA GLN A 59 -2.68 -36.38 -31.97
C GLN A 59 -3.68 -35.26 -32.23
N VAL A 60 -4.29 -34.69 -31.19
CA VAL A 60 -5.26 -33.60 -31.34
C VAL A 60 -4.61 -32.37 -31.97
N LYS A 61 -3.39 -32.02 -31.55
CA LYS A 61 -2.61 -30.93 -32.16
C LYS A 61 -2.31 -31.19 -33.63
N TRP A 62 -1.89 -32.41 -33.97
CA TRP A 62 -1.63 -32.79 -35.36
C TRP A 62 -2.88 -32.63 -36.23
N VAL A 63 -4.06 -33.05 -35.77
CA VAL A 63 -5.32 -32.85 -36.50
C VAL A 63 -5.65 -31.36 -36.67
N ALA A 64 -5.50 -30.57 -35.60
CA ALA A 64 -5.77 -29.14 -35.64
C ALA A 64 -4.87 -28.43 -36.67
N GLU A 65 -3.60 -28.81 -36.76
CA GLU A 65 -2.64 -28.28 -37.75
C GLU A 65 -3.00 -28.71 -39.18
N GLN A 66 -3.35 -29.98 -39.40
CA GLN A 66 -3.72 -30.51 -40.72
C GLN A 66 -4.95 -29.82 -41.31
N GLU A 67 -5.99 -29.65 -40.49
CA GLU A 67 -7.24 -29.03 -40.90
C GLU A 67 -7.15 -27.49 -40.92
N LYS A 68 -6.02 -26.91 -40.51
CA LYS A 68 -5.80 -25.45 -40.38
C LYS A 68 -6.83 -24.80 -39.43
N PHE A 69 -7.02 -25.42 -38.27
CA PHE A 69 -7.88 -24.89 -37.21
C PHE A 69 -7.28 -23.59 -36.63
N GLU A 70 -8.03 -22.50 -36.65
CA GLU A 70 -7.60 -21.20 -36.14
C GLU A 70 -8.17 -20.94 -34.74
N ASP A 71 -7.43 -21.30 -33.69
CA ASP A 71 -7.85 -21.26 -32.28
C ASP A 71 -8.51 -19.92 -31.88
N LEU A 72 -7.80 -18.82 -32.09
CA LEU A 72 -8.26 -17.49 -31.66
C LEU A 72 -9.54 -17.06 -32.39
N ARG A 73 -9.64 -17.36 -33.69
CA ARG A 73 -10.80 -16.99 -34.50
C ARG A 73 -12.03 -17.83 -34.14
N PHE A 74 -11.84 -19.11 -33.85
CA PHE A 74 -12.91 -19.96 -33.30
C PHE A 74 -13.43 -19.35 -32.00
N GLN A 75 -12.56 -19.03 -31.04
CA GLN A 75 -12.97 -18.49 -29.73
C GLN A 75 -13.77 -17.18 -29.86
N ILE A 76 -13.30 -16.26 -30.73
CA ILE A 76 -13.99 -15.00 -30.98
C ILE A 76 -15.36 -15.24 -31.63
N THR A 77 -15.42 -16.07 -32.67
CA THR A 77 -16.65 -16.34 -33.43
C THR A 77 -17.69 -17.05 -32.56
N GLU A 78 -17.26 -18.04 -31.79
CA GLU A 78 -18.10 -18.75 -30.83
C GLU A 78 -18.71 -17.78 -29.82
N THR A 79 -17.86 -16.93 -29.22
CA THR A 79 -18.29 -15.93 -28.25
C THR A 79 -19.31 -14.97 -28.85
N LEU A 80 -19.06 -14.44 -30.04
CA LEU A 80 -19.97 -13.52 -30.73
C LEU A 80 -21.32 -14.17 -31.05
N GLN A 81 -21.34 -15.40 -31.60
CA GLN A 81 -22.60 -16.11 -31.88
C GLN A 81 -23.43 -16.36 -30.62
N ARG A 82 -22.78 -16.64 -29.49
CA ARG A 82 -23.46 -16.77 -28.19
C ARG A 82 -24.08 -15.44 -27.77
N PHE A 83 -23.35 -14.33 -27.90
CA PHE A 83 -23.87 -13.00 -27.63
C PHE A 83 -25.04 -12.64 -28.54
N ASP A 84 -24.97 -12.92 -29.84
CA ASP A 84 -26.04 -12.65 -30.81
C ASP A 84 -27.34 -13.40 -30.44
N ARG A 85 -27.24 -14.59 -29.86
CA ARG A 85 -28.41 -15.38 -29.44
C ARG A 85 -28.93 -14.97 -28.06
N LEU A 86 -28.04 -14.63 -27.12
CA LEU A 86 -28.39 -14.26 -25.75
C LEU A 86 -28.90 -12.81 -25.64
N GLN A 87 -28.34 -11.88 -26.42
CA GLN A 87 -28.65 -10.46 -26.33
C GLN A 87 -30.13 -10.14 -26.61
N PRO A 88 -30.80 -10.73 -27.62
CA PRO A 88 -32.24 -10.54 -27.83
C PRO A 88 -33.09 -11.11 -26.70
N VAL A 89 -32.67 -12.24 -26.11
CA VAL A 89 -33.37 -12.84 -24.96
C VAL A 89 -33.23 -11.94 -23.74
N LEU A 90 -32.01 -11.45 -23.47
CA LEU A 90 -31.74 -10.50 -22.39
C LEU A 90 -32.52 -9.20 -22.57
N GLN A 91 -32.63 -8.67 -23.79
CA GLN A 91 -33.42 -7.46 -24.06
C GLN A 91 -34.92 -7.64 -23.80
N LYS A 92 -35.46 -8.85 -24.02
CA LYS A 92 -36.87 -9.16 -23.75
C LYS A 92 -37.16 -9.36 -22.26
N VAL A 93 -36.20 -9.88 -21.50
CA VAL A 93 -36.39 -10.24 -20.08
C VAL A 93 -35.94 -9.12 -19.15
N CYS A 94 -34.83 -8.45 -19.46
CA CYS A 94 -34.33 -7.34 -18.65
C CYS A 94 -35.06 -6.04 -19.05
N GLN A 95 -36.02 -5.63 -18.23
CA GLN A 95 -36.46 -4.24 -18.22
C GLN A 95 -35.30 -3.36 -17.73
N LYS A 96 -34.60 -2.73 -18.67
CA LYS A 96 -33.56 -1.76 -18.36
C LYS A 96 -34.24 -0.55 -17.71
N GLN A 97 -34.20 -0.45 -16.37
CA GLN A 97 -34.61 0.77 -15.68
C GLN A 97 -33.83 1.93 -16.29
N LYS A 98 -34.55 2.86 -16.91
CA LYS A 98 -34.03 4.10 -17.51
C LYS A 98 -33.64 5.09 -16.40
N ASN A 99 -32.83 4.66 -15.42
CA ASN A 99 -32.25 5.58 -14.44
C ASN A 99 -31.05 6.27 -15.09
N SER A 100 -31.38 7.19 -16.00
CA SER A 100 -30.50 8.11 -16.71
C SER A 100 -30.35 9.44 -15.96
N THR A 101 -30.79 9.53 -14.70
CA THR A 101 -30.47 10.68 -13.86
C THR A 101 -29.06 10.47 -13.33
N GLN A 102 -28.13 11.37 -13.70
CA GLN A 102 -26.81 11.44 -13.07
C GLN A 102 -27.02 11.41 -11.56
N THR A 103 -26.54 10.35 -10.92
CA THR A 103 -26.66 10.21 -9.48
C THR A 103 -25.81 11.29 -8.82
N LEU A 104 -26.12 11.65 -7.57
CA LEU A 104 -25.29 12.60 -6.81
C LEU A 104 -23.82 12.13 -6.76
N THR A 105 -23.60 10.82 -6.72
CA THR A 105 -22.30 10.16 -6.85
C THR A 105 -21.59 10.53 -8.16
N ASP A 106 -22.27 10.49 -9.31
CA ASP A 106 -21.66 10.81 -10.61
C ASP A 106 -21.19 12.27 -10.70
N LYS A 107 -21.93 13.19 -10.07
CA LYS A 107 -21.54 14.61 -10.01
C LYS A 107 -20.31 14.83 -9.13
N ILE A 108 -20.25 14.17 -7.97
CA ILE A 108 -19.10 14.22 -7.07
C ILE A 108 -17.89 13.58 -7.75
N ASP A 109 -18.07 12.42 -8.39
CA ASP A 109 -17.01 11.70 -9.09
C ASP A 109 -16.42 12.55 -10.21
N ARG A 110 -17.23 13.32 -10.94
CA ARG A 110 -16.73 14.26 -11.95
C ARG A 110 -15.75 15.28 -11.39
N PHE A 111 -15.92 15.72 -10.15
CA PHE A 111 -15.01 16.65 -9.48
C PHE A 111 -13.79 15.92 -8.87
N VAL A 112 -14.03 14.80 -8.18
CA VAL A 112 -13.02 14.04 -7.44
C VAL A 112 -12.07 13.27 -8.37
N THR A 113 -12.52 12.83 -9.54
CA THR A 113 -11.72 12.02 -10.48
C THR A 113 -11.13 12.84 -11.64
N HIS A 114 -11.39 14.14 -11.69
CA HIS A 114 -10.85 14.98 -12.75
C HIS A 114 -9.33 15.18 -12.60
N ASN A 115 -8.62 15.22 -13.72
CA ASN A 115 -7.16 15.09 -13.80
C ASN A 115 -6.37 16.15 -13.00
N ILE A 116 -6.98 17.31 -12.73
CA ILE A 116 -6.34 18.42 -11.99
C ILE A 116 -6.96 18.61 -10.60
N THR A 117 -8.29 18.60 -10.52
CA THR A 117 -9.02 18.82 -9.26
C THR A 117 -8.93 17.62 -8.33
N GLY A 118 -8.85 16.40 -8.88
CA GLY A 118 -8.67 15.18 -8.09
C GLY A 118 -7.36 15.17 -7.31
N PRO A 119 -6.19 15.36 -7.96
CA PRO A 119 -4.92 15.38 -7.24
C PRO A 119 -4.85 16.55 -6.26
N MET A 120 -5.38 17.71 -6.63
CA MET A 120 -5.43 18.88 -5.74
C MET A 120 -6.29 18.60 -4.50
N LEU A 121 -7.49 18.05 -4.66
CA LEU A 121 -8.36 17.65 -3.55
C LEU A 121 -7.69 16.60 -2.66
N PHE A 122 -6.98 15.64 -3.26
CA PHE A 122 -6.22 14.64 -2.53
C PHE A 122 -5.16 15.26 -1.63
N PHE A 123 -4.34 16.20 -2.14
CA PHE A 123 -3.35 16.91 -1.33
C PHE A 123 -3.99 17.78 -0.25
N VAL A 124 -5.14 18.41 -0.52
CA VAL A 124 -5.89 19.17 0.48
C VAL A 124 -6.41 18.27 1.61
N ILE A 125 -7.02 17.12 1.28
CA ILE A 125 -7.49 16.15 2.28
C ILE A 125 -6.31 15.63 3.10
N LEU A 126 -5.20 15.30 2.44
CA LEU A 126 -4.00 14.84 3.11
C LEU A 126 -3.42 15.91 4.05
N PHE A 127 -3.40 17.18 3.63
CA PHE A 127 -3.01 18.30 4.46
C PHE A 127 -3.89 18.41 5.70
N PHE A 128 -5.23 18.31 5.56
CA PHE A 128 -6.14 18.32 6.71
C PHE A 128 -5.94 17.12 7.64
N ILE A 129 -5.67 15.93 7.09
CA ILE A 129 -5.35 14.74 7.89
C ILE A 129 -4.08 14.99 8.71
N PHE A 130 -3.03 15.51 8.09
CA PHE A 130 -1.80 15.84 8.79
C PHE A 130 -1.99 16.90 9.87
N GLN A 131 -2.70 17.98 9.53
CA GLN A 131 -3.00 19.05 10.48
C GLN A 131 -3.78 18.51 11.67
N ALA A 132 -4.79 17.66 11.44
CA ALA A 132 -5.56 17.03 12.48
C ALA A 132 -4.68 16.11 13.36
N ILE A 133 -3.83 15.28 12.75
CA ILE A 133 -2.94 14.40 13.50
C ILE A 133 -2.01 15.20 14.41
N PHE A 134 -1.31 16.22 13.91
CA PHE A 134 -0.38 16.99 14.76
C PHE A 134 -1.09 17.87 15.78
N ALA A 135 -2.24 18.46 15.45
CA ALA A 135 -2.97 19.31 16.38
C ALA A 135 -3.66 18.51 17.49
N PHE A 136 -4.24 17.34 17.18
CA PHE A 136 -5.01 16.56 18.15
C PHE A 136 -4.19 15.49 18.85
N ALA A 137 -3.10 14.96 18.26
CA ALA A 137 -2.29 13.95 18.91
C ALA A 137 -1.35 14.52 19.97
N THR A 138 -0.92 15.78 19.86
CA THR A 138 0.02 16.40 20.82
C THR A 138 -0.53 16.41 22.24
N VAL A 139 -1.80 16.82 22.42
CA VAL A 139 -2.45 16.85 23.73
C VAL A 139 -2.36 15.52 24.51
N PRO A 140 -2.80 14.36 23.95
CA PRO A 140 -2.66 13.08 24.64
C PRO A 140 -1.22 12.56 24.66
N MET A 141 -0.35 12.94 23.72
CA MET A 141 1.07 12.60 23.74
C MET A 141 1.76 13.22 24.95
N ASP A 142 1.61 14.53 25.14
CA ASP A 142 2.21 15.28 26.24
C ASP A 142 1.67 14.80 27.60
N TRP A 143 0.39 14.39 27.65
CA TRP A 143 -0.18 13.83 28.86
C TRP A 143 0.44 12.47 29.23
N ILE A 144 0.63 11.58 28.25
CA ILE A 144 1.30 10.30 28.46
C ILE A 144 2.75 10.55 28.90
N GLU A 145 3.46 11.43 28.19
CA GLU A 145 4.84 11.77 28.51
C GLU A 145 4.98 12.32 29.94
N GLY A 146 4.12 13.26 30.34
CA GLY A 146 4.09 13.80 31.70
C GLY A 146 3.82 12.74 32.77
N VAL A 147 2.93 11.78 32.52
CA VAL A 147 2.70 10.65 33.44
C VAL A 147 3.97 9.80 33.58
N PHE A 148 4.67 9.52 32.48
CA PHE A 148 5.92 8.75 32.52
C PHE A 148 7.07 9.50 33.16
N VAL A 149 7.18 10.82 32.97
CA VAL A 149 8.19 11.65 33.64
C VAL A 149 7.98 11.62 35.15
N ASN A 150 6.76 11.89 35.63
CA ASN A 150 6.44 11.85 37.06
C ASN A 150 6.67 10.46 37.67
N LEU A 151 6.30 9.40 36.94
CA LEU A 151 6.53 8.03 37.37
C LEU A 151 8.03 7.72 37.45
N ASN A 152 8.82 8.22 36.49
CA ASN A 152 10.27 7.98 36.44
C ASN A 152 11.00 8.72 37.57
N GLU A 153 10.62 9.98 37.85
CA GLU A 153 11.14 10.75 38.99
C GLU A 153 10.82 10.06 40.32
N TRP A 154 9.57 9.65 40.53
CA TRP A 154 9.18 8.91 41.72
C TRP A 154 9.96 7.59 41.87
N LEU A 155 10.26 6.91 40.76
CA LEU A 155 11.02 5.67 40.77
C LEU A 155 12.50 5.93 41.10
N LYS A 156 13.08 7.03 40.62
CA LYS A 156 14.45 7.46 40.95
C LYS A 156 14.59 7.86 42.42
N ASP A 157 13.57 8.49 43.01
CA ASP A 157 13.58 8.89 44.42
C ASP A 157 13.41 7.70 45.38
N THR A 158 12.75 6.63 44.93
CA THR A 158 12.45 5.46 45.78
C THR A 158 13.45 4.32 45.64
N LEU A 159 14.12 4.18 44.48
CA LEU A 159 15.11 3.13 44.27
C LEU A 159 16.53 3.62 44.64
N PRO A 160 17.35 2.76 45.28
CA PRO A 160 18.75 3.07 45.51
C PRO A 160 19.53 3.19 44.18
N GLU A 161 20.54 4.05 44.16
CA GLU A 161 21.46 4.20 43.01
C GLU A 161 22.18 2.88 42.73
N SER A 162 21.72 2.18 41.70
CA SER A 162 22.24 0.89 41.26
C SER A 162 22.04 0.79 39.76
N TRP A 163 22.89 0.02 39.09
CA TRP A 163 22.78 -0.28 37.66
C TRP A 163 21.40 -0.85 37.27
N VAL A 164 20.72 -1.53 38.20
CA VAL A 164 19.35 -2.03 38.00
C VAL A 164 18.32 -0.90 38.02
N SER A 165 18.49 0.10 38.90
CA SER A 165 17.64 1.28 38.94
C SER A 165 17.78 2.08 37.65
N ASP A 166 19.01 2.24 37.15
CA ASP A 166 19.30 2.91 35.88
C ASP A 166 18.69 2.17 34.68
N LEU A 167 18.80 0.83 34.64
CA LEU A 167 18.18 -0.01 33.61
C LEU A 167 16.66 0.15 33.57
N VAL A 168 16.01 0.21 34.74
CA VAL A 168 14.54 0.32 34.82
C VAL A 168 14.09 1.73 34.48
N THR A 169 14.75 2.76 35.02
CA THR A 169 14.35 4.17 34.86
C THR A 169 14.73 4.76 33.51
N ASN A 170 15.97 4.56 33.07
CA ASN A 170 16.51 5.17 31.84
C ASN A 170 16.47 4.21 30.64
N GLY A 171 16.42 2.88 30.87
CA GLY A 171 16.28 1.90 29.79
C GLY A 171 14.82 1.53 29.51
N LEU A 172 14.16 0.89 30.47
CA LEU A 172 12.84 0.29 30.29
C LEU A 172 11.72 1.34 30.25
N MET A 173 11.67 2.28 31.21
CA MET A 173 10.63 3.31 31.24
C MET A 173 10.72 4.25 30.05
N ALA A 174 11.94 4.63 29.62
CA ALA A 174 12.15 5.40 28.40
C ALA A 174 11.62 4.67 27.16
N GLY A 175 11.90 3.37 27.05
CA GLY A 175 11.37 2.53 25.97
C GLY A 175 9.85 2.40 26.01
N LEU A 176 9.25 2.22 27.19
CA LEU A 176 7.80 2.08 27.36
C LEU A 176 7.07 3.39 27.05
N SER A 177 7.60 4.51 27.54
CA SER A 177 7.12 5.86 27.24
C SER A 177 7.15 6.11 25.73
N GLY A 178 8.29 5.84 25.08
CA GLY A 178 8.44 5.98 23.63
C GLY A 178 7.38 5.19 22.83
N VAL A 179 7.04 3.97 23.24
CA VAL A 179 5.99 3.17 22.56
C VAL A 179 4.59 3.75 22.79
N LEU A 180 4.27 4.13 24.03
CA LEU A 180 2.93 4.57 24.40
C LEU A 180 2.60 5.97 23.87
N VAL A 181 3.58 6.86 23.77
CA VAL A 181 3.43 8.20 23.18
C VAL A 181 3.01 8.12 21.72
N PHE A 182 3.39 7.10 20.94
CA PHE A 182 2.92 6.98 19.55
C PHE A 182 1.48 6.49 19.38
N ILE A 183 0.84 5.96 20.43
CA ILE A 183 -0.51 5.36 20.33
C ILE A 183 -1.57 6.37 19.88
N PRO A 184 -1.70 7.57 20.49
CA PRO A 184 -2.72 8.53 20.08
C PRO A 184 -2.57 8.95 18.62
N GLN A 185 -1.33 9.19 18.18
CA GLN A 185 -1.03 9.58 16.81
C GLN A 185 -1.46 8.51 15.80
N ILE A 186 -1.16 7.24 16.08
CA ILE A 186 -1.53 6.10 15.24
C ILE A 186 -3.05 5.89 15.24
N ALA A 187 -3.70 6.02 16.39
CA ALA A 187 -5.15 5.87 16.51
C ALA A 187 -5.90 6.89 15.63
N ILE A 188 -5.49 8.16 15.69
CA ILE A 188 -6.08 9.25 14.87
C ILE A 188 -5.81 9.03 13.39
N LEU A 189 -4.57 8.63 13.02
CA LEU A 189 -4.21 8.33 11.63
C LEU A 189 -5.11 7.23 11.05
N PHE A 190 -5.22 6.09 11.74
CA PHE A 190 -6.06 4.99 11.26
C PHE A 190 -7.55 5.33 11.30
N PHE A 191 -8.00 6.14 12.26
CA PHE A 191 -9.38 6.62 12.30
C PHE A 191 -9.72 7.40 11.01
N LEU A 192 -8.86 8.34 10.62
CA LEU A 192 -9.06 9.16 9.41
C LEU A 192 -8.92 8.33 8.12
N ILE A 193 -7.95 7.43 8.06
CA ILE A 193 -7.76 6.53 6.90
C ILE A 193 -8.96 5.60 6.74
N SER A 194 -9.41 4.95 7.82
CA SER A 194 -10.57 4.06 7.79
C SER A 194 -11.85 4.80 7.44
N LEU A 195 -11.99 6.07 7.85
CA LEU A 195 -13.10 6.92 7.43
C LEU A 195 -13.11 7.13 5.91
N LEU A 196 -11.97 7.47 5.32
CA LEU A 196 -11.83 7.65 3.86
C LEU A 196 -12.04 6.35 3.08
N GLU A 197 -11.62 5.22 3.64
CA GLU A 197 -11.82 3.90 3.06
C GLU A 197 -13.30 3.50 3.07
N GLU A 198 -13.99 3.66 4.20
CA GLU A 198 -15.41 3.32 4.34
C GLU A 198 -16.34 4.17 3.47
N VAL A 199 -16.00 5.46 3.31
CA VAL A 199 -16.73 6.38 2.42
C VAL A 199 -16.48 6.01 0.94
N GLY A 200 -15.43 5.28 0.62
CA GLY A 200 -15.07 4.87 -0.74
C GLY A 200 -14.21 5.90 -1.49
N TYR A 201 -13.62 6.88 -0.79
CA TYR A 201 -12.71 7.85 -1.40
C TYR A 201 -11.37 7.21 -1.82
N MET A 202 -10.90 6.21 -1.06
CA MET A 202 -9.64 5.52 -1.35
C MET A 202 -9.62 4.87 -2.75
N ALA A 203 -10.71 4.23 -3.18
CA ALA A 203 -10.79 3.61 -4.51
C ALA A 203 -10.61 4.63 -5.66
N ARG A 204 -11.08 5.87 -5.48
CA ARG A 204 -10.95 6.95 -6.47
C ARG A 204 -9.54 7.53 -6.49
N THR A 205 -8.93 7.65 -5.31
CA THR A 205 -7.51 8.04 -5.19
C THR A 205 -6.62 7.04 -5.92
N VAL A 206 -6.82 5.73 -5.71
CA VAL A 206 -6.10 4.66 -6.41
C VAL A 206 -6.25 4.81 -7.93
N TYR A 207 -7.48 4.99 -8.42
CA TYR A 207 -7.75 5.18 -9.85
C TYR A 207 -7.02 6.41 -10.42
N LEU A 208 -7.07 7.54 -9.72
CA LEU A 208 -6.50 8.82 -10.16
C LEU A 208 -4.98 8.73 -10.37
N PHE A 209 -4.27 8.06 -9.47
CA PHE A 209 -2.81 7.96 -9.51
C PHE A 209 -2.28 6.73 -10.25
N ASP A 210 -3.16 5.81 -10.67
CA ASP A 210 -2.77 4.57 -11.34
C ASP A 210 -1.90 4.84 -12.58
N ARG A 211 -2.30 5.79 -13.42
CA ARG A 211 -1.54 6.14 -14.64
C ARG A 211 -0.12 6.64 -14.35
N ILE A 212 0.10 7.30 -13.22
CA ILE A 212 1.43 7.78 -12.81
C ILE A 212 2.25 6.62 -12.25
N MET A 213 1.64 5.78 -11.40
CA MET A 213 2.28 4.63 -10.79
C MET A 213 2.71 3.58 -11.83
N GLN A 214 1.89 3.33 -12.86
CA GLN A 214 2.22 2.40 -13.94
C GLN A 214 3.51 2.77 -14.69
N LYS A 215 3.83 4.07 -14.83
CA LYS A 215 5.11 4.51 -15.44
C LYS A 215 6.30 4.00 -14.64
N VAL A 216 6.21 4.07 -13.32
CA VAL A 216 7.23 3.62 -12.36
C VAL A 216 7.18 2.09 -12.15
N GLY A 217 6.18 1.40 -12.72
CA GLY A 217 6.01 -0.05 -12.60
C GLY A 217 5.34 -0.49 -11.31
N LEU A 218 4.49 0.39 -10.75
CA LEU A 218 3.69 0.16 -9.56
C LEU A 218 2.20 0.23 -9.93
N ASN A 219 1.35 -0.29 -9.04
CA ASN A 219 -0.10 -0.23 -9.16
C ASN A 219 -0.64 1.02 -8.45
N GLY A 220 -1.79 1.56 -8.90
CA GLY A 220 -2.49 2.64 -8.20
C GLY A 220 -2.72 2.39 -6.71
N ARG A 221 -2.77 1.12 -6.24
CA ARG A 221 -2.86 0.80 -4.80
C ARG A 221 -1.60 1.18 -4.01
N SER A 222 -0.44 1.20 -4.67
CA SER A 222 0.83 1.58 -4.06
C SER A 222 0.88 3.06 -3.66
N ILE A 223 0.12 3.95 -4.31
CA ILE A 223 0.13 5.38 -3.95
C ILE A 223 -0.38 5.59 -2.54
N VAL A 224 -1.39 4.82 -2.12
CA VAL A 224 -2.00 4.94 -0.80
C VAL A 224 -0.98 4.60 0.27
N ALA A 225 -0.19 3.55 0.03
CA ALA A 225 0.92 3.18 0.89
C ALA A 225 2.03 4.24 0.88
N LEU A 226 2.49 4.70 -0.28
CA LEU A 226 3.60 5.66 -0.39
C LEU A 226 3.26 7.01 0.26
N VAL A 227 2.06 7.53 0.02
CA VAL A 227 1.61 8.79 0.62
C VAL A 227 1.42 8.64 2.12
N SER A 228 0.84 7.51 2.57
CA SER A 228 0.78 7.20 4.01
C SER A 228 2.18 7.05 4.62
N GLY A 229 3.18 6.65 3.83
CA GLY A 229 4.57 6.52 4.25
C GLY A 229 5.22 7.85 4.61
N GLY A 230 4.80 8.94 3.96
CA GLY A 230 5.17 10.31 4.34
C GLY A 230 4.61 10.72 5.70
N ALA A 231 3.53 10.08 6.17
CA ALA A 231 3.05 10.22 7.54
C ALA A 231 3.84 9.34 8.49
N CYS A 232 3.72 8.02 8.29
CA CYS A 232 4.35 7.01 9.12
C CYS A 232 4.63 5.75 8.28
N ALA A 233 5.87 5.26 8.35
CA ALA A 233 6.31 4.12 7.56
C ALA A 233 5.63 2.80 7.98
N ILE A 234 5.29 2.63 9.26
CA ILE A 234 4.71 1.40 9.80
C ILE A 234 3.33 1.08 9.16
N PRO A 235 2.30 1.95 9.27
CA PRO A 235 0.99 1.70 8.67
C PRO A 235 1.05 1.66 7.14
N ALA A 236 1.95 2.44 6.54
CA ALA A 236 2.20 2.43 5.11
C ALA A 236 2.66 1.04 4.63
N ILE A 237 3.66 0.45 5.28
CA ILE A 237 4.14 -0.90 4.98
C ILE A 237 3.03 -1.94 5.19
N MET A 238 2.25 -1.84 6.28
CA MET A 238 1.12 -2.77 6.50
C MET A 238 0.05 -2.69 5.41
N SER A 239 -0.23 -1.48 4.90
CA SER A 239 -1.24 -1.26 3.86
C SER A 239 -0.87 -1.89 2.50
N THR A 240 0.43 -2.15 2.27
CA THR A 240 0.91 -2.81 1.04
C THR A 240 0.38 -4.23 0.87
N ARG A 241 -0.17 -4.86 1.92
CA ARG A 241 -0.83 -6.17 1.84
C ARG A 241 -2.03 -6.20 0.88
N THR A 242 -2.61 -5.05 0.57
CA THR A 242 -3.71 -4.90 -0.41
C THR A 242 -3.27 -5.00 -1.87
N ILE A 243 -1.96 -5.01 -2.14
CA ILE A 243 -1.36 -5.16 -3.47
C ILE A 243 -1.21 -6.67 -3.77
N SER A 244 -1.88 -7.15 -4.81
CA SER A 244 -1.90 -8.56 -5.20
C SER A 244 -0.56 -9.04 -5.78
N ASN A 245 0.07 -8.22 -6.62
CA ASN A 245 1.35 -8.58 -7.22
C ASN A 245 2.49 -8.46 -6.21
N TRP A 246 3.18 -9.57 -5.96
CA TRP A 246 4.28 -9.64 -5.00
C TRP A 246 5.43 -8.69 -5.35
N LYS A 247 5.71 -8.48 -6.64
CA LYS A 247 6.79 -7.58 -7.11
C LYS A 247 6.47 -6.14 -6.72
N GLU A 248 5.28 -5.67 -7.05
CA GLU A 248 4.85 -4.30 -6.75
C GLU A 248 4.76 -4.06 -5.24
N ARG A 249 4.26 -5.05 -4.50
CA ARG A 249 4.23 -5.02 -3.04
C ARG A 249 5.64 -4.86 -2.47
N LEU A 250 6.60 -5.66 -2.93
CA LEU A 250 7.98 -5.60 -2.45
C LEU A 250 8.65 -4.26 -2.80
N ILE A 251 8.49 -3.76 -4.02
CA ILE A 251 9.02 -2.45 -4.42
C ILE A 251 8.43 -1.36 -3.52
N THR A 252 7.12 -1.40 -3.27
CA THR A 252 6.45 -0.41 -2.41
C THR A 252 7.00 -0.46 -0.98
N ILE A 253 7.21 -1.64 -0.40
CA ILE A 253 7.82 -1.81 0.94
C ILE A 253 9.24 -1.24 0.98
N LEU A 254 10.07 -1.51 -0.04
CA LEU A 254 11.46 -1.05 -0.09
C LEU A 254 11.59 0.46 -0.31
N VAL A 255 10.64 1.07 -1.02
CA VAL A 255 10.64 2.50 -1.35
C VAL A 255 10.04 3.34 -0.23
N THR A 256 9.10 2.79 0.56
CA THR A 256 8.41 3.52 1.64
C THR A 256 9.38 4.21 2.63
N PRO A 257 10.48 3.58 3.10
CA PRO A 257 11.44 4.23 3.99
C PRO A 257 12.24 5.40 3.39
N LEU A 258 12.33 5.49 2.06
CA LEU A 258 13.01 6.59 1.37
C LEU A 258 12.21 7.89 1.40
N ILE A 259 10.91 7.80 1.70
CA ILE A 259 10.05 8.95 1.90
C ILE A 259 10.33 9.51 3.30
N SER A 260 10.62 10.82 3.38
CA SER A 260 10.87 11.49 4.65
C SER A 260 9.56 11.70 5.42
N CYS A 261 9.49 11.11 6.62
CA CYS A 261 8.39 11.32 7.57
C CYS A 261 8.66 12.50 8.51
N SER A 262 7.60 12.97 9.18
CA SER A 262 7.67 14.11 10.13
C SER A 262 8.69 13.91 11.26
N ALA A 263 8.90 12.68 11.70
CA ALA A 263 9.88 12.35 12.75
C ALA A 263 11.34 12.64 12.33
N ARG A 264 11.62 12.81 11.03
CA ARG A 264 12.95 13.18 10.53
C ARG A 264 13.18 14.69 10.48
N ILE A 265 12.13 15.50 10.58
CA ILE A 265 12.23 16.97 10.52
C ILE A 265 13.16 17.52 11.62
N PRO A 266 13.06 17.10 12.90
CA PRO A 266 13.96 17.60 13.95
C PRO A 266 15.43 17.27 13.68
N VAL A 267 15.72 16.06 13.18
CA VAL A 267 17.08 15.63 12.85
C VAL A 267 17.64 16.44 11.68
N TYR A 268 16.85 16.66 10.63
CA TYR A 268 17.27 17.52 9.52
C TYR A 268 17.47 18.97 9.95
N ALA A 269 16.58 19.51 10.78
CA ALA A 269 16.73 20.87 11.31
C ALA A 269 18.02 21.02 12.14
N LEU A 270 18.33 20.07 13.01
CA LEU A 270 19.55 20.08 13.82
C LEU A 270 20.81 19.97 12.95
N LEU A 271 20.86 19.01 12.03
CA LEU A 271 22.02 18.82 11.16
C LEU A 271 22.24 20.01 10.22
N VAL A 272 21.17 20.56 9.64
CA VAL A 272 21.25 21.74 8.78
C VAL A 272 21.65 22.97 9.60
N GLY A 273 21.11 23.13 10.82
CA GLY A 273 21.48 24.22 11.72
C GLY A 273 22.94 24.19 12.15
N PHE A 274 23.52 23.00 12.31
CA PHE A 274 24.92 22.81 12.69
C PHE A 274 25.90 22.95 11.51
N VAL A 275 25.56 22.36 10.36
CA VAL A 275 26.48 22.27 9.20
C VAL A 275 26.39 23.49 8.28
N VAL A 276 25.21 24.09 8.12
CA VAL A 276 24.97 25.15 7.14
C VAL A 276 24.95 26.51 7.82
N PRO A 277 25.89 27.42 7.48
CA PRO A 277 25.92 28.76 8.06
C PRO A 277 24.64 29.53 7.71
N ASN A 278 24.16 30.33 8.67
CA ASN A 278 22.94 31.12 8.55
C ASN A 278 23.19 32.40 7.71
N GLU A 279 23.50 32.20 6.44
CA GLU A 279 23.68 33.27 5.47
C GLU A 279 22.50 33.32 4.50
N MET A 280 22.06 34.53 4.16
CA MET A 280 21.02 34.73 3.16
C MET A 280 21.63 34.65 1.75
N TRP A 281 21.04 33.84 0.87
CA TRP A 281 21.35 33.84 -0.55
C TRP A 281 20.22 34.54 -1.31
N GLY A 282 20.35 35.85 -1.50
CA GLY A 282 19.28 36.69 -2.04
C GLY A 282 18.09 36.78 -1.06
N VAL A 283 16.88 36.48 -1.55
CA VAL A 283 15.63 36.44 -0.75
C VAL A 283 15.45 35.13 0.03
N PHE A 284 16.28 34.11 -0.20
CA PHE A 284 16.11 32.78 0.40
C PHE A 284 17.22 32.46 1.41
N ASN A 285 16.85 31.89 2.55
CA ASN A 285 17.80 31.39 3.56
C ASN A 285 18.47 30.10 3.04
N LYS A 286 19.80 30.01 3.09
CA LYS A 286 20.56 28.80 2.70
C LYS A 286 20.10 27.55 3.46
N GLN A 287 19.77 27.68 4.75
CA GLN A 287 19.25 26.57 5.55
C GLN A 287 17.90 26.08 5.02
N GLY A 288 17.00 27.01 4.64
CA GLY A 288 15.72 26.67 4.03
C GLY A 288 15.86 26.00 2.66
N LEU A 289 16.84 26.45 1.86
CA LEU A 289 17.18 25.82 0.57
C LEU A 289 17.70 24.40 0.74
N VAL A 290 18.61 24.17 1.68
CA VAL A 290 19.14 22.82 1.96
C VAL A 290 18.03 21.91 2.49
N PHE A 291 17.20 22.40 3.42
CA PHE A 291 16.06 21.65 3.94
C PHE A 291 15.08 21.24 2.83
N THR A 292 14.72 22.19 1.95
CA THR A 292 13.87 21.93 0.78
C THR A 292 14.54 20.94 -0.18
N GLY A 293 15.85 21.07 -0.40
CA GLY A 293 16.66 20.18 -1.22
C GLY A 293 16.65 18.74 -0.70
N LEU A 294 16.80 18.53 0.61
CA LEU A 294 16.72 17.20 1.23
C LEU A 294 15.34 16.56 1.03
N TYR A 295 14.26 17.35 1.13
CA TYR A 295 12.91 16.87 0.88
C TYR A 295 12.69 16.48 -0.59
N VAL A 296 13.13 17.32 -1.53
CA VAL A 296 13.05 17.02 -2.97
C VAL A 296 13.89 15.78 -3.31
N LEU A 297 15.08 15.66 -2.72
CA LEU A 297 15.96 14.50 -2.90
C LEU A 297 15.29 13.23 -2.39
N SER A 298 14.54 13.26 -1.28
CA SER A 298 13.80 12.09 -0.78
C SER A 298 12.77 11.58 -1.80
N VAL A 299 12.02 12.47 -2.44
CA VAL A 299 11.02 12.12 -3.47
C VAL A 299 11.71 11.56 -4.72
N ILE A 300 12.76 12.22 -5.20
CA ILE A 300 13.53 11.77 -6.37
C ILE A 300 14.17 10.40 -6.10
N SER A 301 14.75 10.22 -4.91
CA SER A 301 15.37 8.96 -4.48
C SER A 301 14.34 7.83 -4.43
N ALA A 302 13.16 8.07 -3.87
CA ALA A 302 12.07 7.09 -3.84
C ALA A 302 11.62 6.66 -5.25
N LEU A 303 11.40 7.62 -6.16
CA LEU A 303 11.02 7.32 -7.54
C LEU A 303 12.13 6.61 -8.33
N SER A 304 13.38 7.02 -8.14
CA SER A 304 14.54 6.42 -8.78
C SER A 304 14.76 4.99 -8.30
N ALA A 305 14.68 4.75 -6.99
CA ALA A 305 14.78 3.42 -6.41
C ALA A 305 13.66 2.50 -6.92
N ALA A 306 12.42 2.99 -6.98
CA ALA A 306 11.30 2.24 -7.53
C ALA A 306 11.55 1.82 -9.00
N TYR A 307 12.06 2.73 -9.83
CA TYR A 307 12.40 2.45 -11.22
C TYR A 307 13.58 1.45 -11.36
N ILE A 308 14.60 1.57 -10.51
CA ILE A 308 15.73 0.62 -10.47
C ILE A 308 15.24 -0.77 -10.08
N PHE A 309 14.45 -0.88 -9.00
CA PHE A 309 13.90 -2.16 -8.55
C PHE A 309 12.95 -2.77 -9.58
N LYS A 310 12.18 -1.97 -10.32
CA LYS A 310 11.38 -2.46 -11.45
C LYS A 310 12.23 -3.20 -12.50
N LYS A 311 13.45 -2.72 -12.77
CA LYS A 311 14.38 -3.30 -13.75
C LYS A 311 15.10 -4.54 -13.22
N ILE A 312 15.40 -4.57 -11.92
CA ILE A 312 16.08 -5.70 -11.25
C ILE A 312 15.11 -6.88 -11.09
N LEU A 313 13.90 -6.63 -10.57
CA LEU A 313 12.89 -7.66 -10.36
C LEU A 313 12.09 -7.90 -11.65
N LYS A 314 12.29 -9.04 -12.32
CA LYS A 314 11.50 -9.41 -13.52
C LYS A 314 10.31 -10.29 -13.14
N THR A 315 9.15 -10.06 -13.75
CA THR A 315 7.95 -10.91 -13.61
C THR A 315 7.20 -10.94 -14.94
N ASN A 316 6.56 -12.07 -15.26
CA ASN A 316 5.68 -12.24 -16.41
C ASN A 316 4.23 -11.80 -16.12
N GLU A 317 3.91 -11.45 -14.88
CA GLU A 317 2.59 -10.98 -14.45
C GLU A 317 2.38 -9.51 -14.85
N SER A 318 1.48 -9.25 -15.80
CA SER A 318 0.99 -7.89 -16.08
C SER A 318 -0.12 -7.51 -15.12
N THR A 319 0.14 -6.59 -14.20
CA THR A 319 -0.91 -6.09 -13.31
C THR A 319 -1.73 -5.02 -14.03
N PHE A 320 -3.00 -5.31 -14.27
CA PHE A 320 -3.98 -4.30 -14.65
C PHE A 320 -4.80 -3.94 -13.42
N LEU A 321 -4.94 -2.64 -13.13
CA LEU A 321 -5.87 -2.19 -12.09
C LEU A 321 -7.30 -2.36 -12.61
N ALA A 322 -7.91 -3.50 -12.31
CA ALA A 322 -9.35 -3.69 -12.42
C ALA A 322 -9.98 -3.44 -11.05
N ILE A 323 -10.65 -2.31 -10.88
CA ILE A 323 -11.40 -1.99 -9.67
C ILE A 323 -12.80 -1.50 -10.05
N GLU A 324 -13.82 -2.11 -9.46
CA GLU A 324 -15.17 -1.54 -9.49
C GLU A 324 -15.20 -0.36 -8.51
N LEU A 325 -15.59 0.82 -8.99
CA LEU A 325 -15.70 2.00 -8.14
C LEU A 325 -16.90 1.83 -7.19
N PRO A 326 -16.67 1.75 -5.86
CA PRO A 326 -17.76 1.62 -4.92
C PRO A 326 -18.59 2.90 -4.90
N LYS A 327 -19.90 2.75 -4.71
CA LYS A 327 -20.80 3.87 -4.45
C LYS A 327 -20.41 4.55 -3.13
N TYR A 328 -20.53 5.87 -3.06
CA TYR A 328 -20.39 6.59 -1.80
C TYR A 328 -21.42 6.08 -0.79
N ARG A 329 -20.95 5.79 0.41
CA ARG A 329 -21.79 5.33 1.53
C ARG A 329 -21.34 6.00 2.82
N MET A 330 -22.27 6.13 3.77
CA MET A 330 -21.92 6.60 5.11
C MET A 330 -21.03 5.57 5.80
N PRO A 331 -20.01 6.01 6.55
CA PRO A 331 -19.08 5.11 7.21
C PRO A 331 -19.77 4.33 8.32
N HIS A 332 -19.48 3.03 8.40
CA HIS A 332 -19.92 2.23 9.54
C HIS A 332 -19.00 2.50 10.73
N TRP A 333 -19.41 3.38 11.64
CA TRP A 333 -18.64 3.78 12.82
C TRP A 333 -18.13 2.61 13.66
N LYS A 334 -18.88 1.50 13.75
CA LYS A 334 -18.43 0.27 14.41
C LYS A 334 -17.18 -0.30 13.73
N ASN A 335 -17.17 -0.39 12.40
CA ASN A 335 -16.03 -0.94 11.68
C ASN A 335 -14.80 -0.04 11.78
N VAL A 336 -15.00 1.28 11.72
CA VAL A 336 -13.93 2.26 11.95
C VAL A 336 -13.31 2.05 13.33
N GLY A 337 -14.13 1.96 14.39
CA GLY A 337 -13.64 1.73 15.76
C GLY A 337 -12.90 0.40 15.92
N PHE A 338 -13.43 -0.69 15.37
CA PHE A 338 -12.74 -1.99 15.39
C PHE A 338 -11.41 -1.96 14.66
N THR A 339 -11.36 -1.31 13.49
CA THR A 339 -10.11 -1.18 12.72
C THR A 339 -9.07 -0.40 13.51
N VAL A 340 -9.44 0.74 14.11
CA VAL A 340 -8.51 1.53 14.94
C VAL A 340 -7.97 0.70 16.11
N LEU A 341 -8.85 0.00 16.84
CA LEU A 341 -8.44 -0.84 17.97
C LEU A 341 -7.51 -1.99 17.55
N GLU A 342 -7.83 -2.67 16.45
CA GLU A 342 -7.00 -3.75 15.91
C GLU A 342 -5.61 -3.26 15.52
N LYS A 343 -5.54 -2.10 14.84
CA LYS A 343 -4.27 -1.52 14.40
C LYS A 343 -3.43 -1.00 15.56
N VAL A 344 -4.03 -0.35 16.54
CA VAL A 344 -3.34 0.07 17.77
C VAL A 344 -2.81 -1.14 18.53
N LYS A 345 -3.61 -2.20 18.68
CA LYS A 345 -3.19 -3.43 19.36
C LYS A 345 -2.04 -4.13 18.63
N SER A 346 -2.12 -4.25 17.30
CA SER A 346 -1.04 -4.81 16.47
C SER A 346 0.24 -3.99 16.59
N PHE A 347 0.15 -2.65 16.59
CA PHE A 347 1.30 -1.78 16.83
C PHE A 347 1.96 -2.04 18.20
N VAL A 348 1.18 -2.07 19.28
CA VAL A 348 1.73 -2.31 20.64
C VAL A 348 2.36 -3.70 20.76
N ALA A 349 1.74 -4.72 20.19
CA ALA A 349 2.23 -6.09 20.29
C ALA A 349 3.45 -6.38 19.41
N GLU A 350 3.48 -5.87 18.17
CA GLU A 350 4.52 -6.19 17.19
C GLU A 350 5.66 -5.15 17.22
N ALA A 351 5.33 -3.88 17.00
CA ALA A 351 6.33 -2.80 16.96
C ALA A 351 6.82 -2.44 18.35
N GLY A 352 5.92 -2.39 19.35
CA GLY A 352 6.25 -2.05 20.73
C GLY A 352 7.33 -2.95 21.34
N LYS A 353 7.24 -4.27 21.12
CA LYS A 353 8.26 -5.23 21.55
C LYS A 353 9.63 -4.92 20.94
N THR A 354 9.65 -4.60 19.64
CA THR A 354 10.89 -4.32 18.91
C THR A 354 11.53 -3.02 19.39
N ILE A 355 10.72 -1.96 19.56
CA ILE A 355 11.18 -0.67 20.07
C ILE A 355 11.76 -0.81 21.47
N LEU A 356 11.11 -1.56 22.35
CA LEU A 356 11.59 -1.79 23.71
C LEU A 356 12.95 -2.50 23.73
N ILE A 357 13.13 -3.54 22.90
CA ILE A 357 14.42 -4.23 22.77
C ILE A 357 15.50 -3.28 22.27
N VAL A 358 15.22 -2.48 21.24
CA VAL A 358 16.18 -1.50 20.71
C VAL A 358 16.52 -0.43 21.74
N SER A 359 15.53 0.07 22.50
CA SER A 359 15.75 1.02 23.58
C SER A 359 16.68 0.47 24.66
N LEU A 360 16.49 -0.79 25.06
CA LEU A 360 17.37 -1.46 26.02
C LEU A 360 18.80 -1.62 25.49
N VAL A 361 18.95 -1.99 24.21
CA VAL A 361 20.26 -2.12 23.57
C VAL A 361 20.95 -0.75 23.45
N LEU A 362 20.22 0.30 23.06
CA LEU A 362 20.74 1.65 22.97
C LEU A 362 21.15 2.18 24.35
N TRP A 363 20.32 1.97 25.37
CA TRP A 363 20.68 2.30 26.75
C TRP A 363 21.94 1.55 27.18
N PHE A 364 22.04 0.24 26.90
CA PHE A 364 23.22 -0.54 27.26
C PHE A 364 24.49 -0.01 26.56
N LEU A 365 24.41 0.30 25.26
CA LEU A 365 25.54 0.89 24.51
C LEU A 365 25.90 2.30 24.99
N ALA A 366 24.92 3.09 25.43
CA ALA A 366 25.14 4.43 25.97
C ALA A 366 25.77 4.39 27.38
N SER A 367 25.30 3.50 28.26
CA SER A 367 25.83 3.35 29.63
C SER A 367 27.17 2.61 29.69
N PHE A 368 27.46 1.70 28.76
CA PHE A 368 28.70 0.92 28.71
C PHE A 368 29.59 1.27 27.49
N GLY A 369 29.50 2.51 27.00
CA GLY A 369 30.36 3.02 25.93
C GLY A 369 31.86 2.98 26.29
N ILE A 370 32.72 3.22 25.29
CA ILE A 370 34.20 3.16 25.47
C ILE A 370 34.62 4.21 26.53
N PRO A 371 35.10 3.79 27.72
CA PRO A 371 35.29 4.70 28.86
C PRO A 371 36.24 5.86 28.57
N ASP A 372 37.36 5.60 27.89
CA ASP A 372 38.40 6.59 27.63
C ASP A 372 37.90 7.76 26.77
N GLN A 373 37.09 7.48 25.75
CA GLN A 373 36.56 8.51 24.85
C GLN A 373 35.48 9.35 25.51
N MET A 374 34.64 8.75 26.36
CA MET A 374 33.61 9.49 27.10
C MET A 374 34.23 10.44 28.13
N THR A 375 35.25 9.97 28.85
CA THR A 375 35.96 10.79 29.85
C THR A 375 36.71 11.95 29.19
N GLN A 376 37.30 11.72 28.01
CA GLN A 376 37.99 12.76 27.24
C GLN A 376 37.01 13.80 26.69
N ALA A 377 35.86 13.37 26.15
CA ALA A 377 34.82 14.27 25.66
C ALA A 377 34.19 15.11 26.79
N GLU A 378 33.97 14.54 27.97
CA GLU A 378 33.46 15.26 29.13
C GLU A 378 34.46 16.34 29.59
N ASN A 379 35.75 16.02 29.59
CA ASN A 379 36.80 16.98 29.92
C ASN A 379 36.91 18.11 28.89
N GLU A 380 36.81 17.81 27.59
CA GLU A 380 36.77 18.83 26.53
C GLU A 380 35.52 19.72 26.64
N ALA A 381 34.34 19.14 26.88
CA ALA A 381 33.11 19.88 27.07
C ALA A 381 33.19 20.82 28.28
N ARG A 382 33.75 20.35 29.41
CA ARG A 382 34.00 21.18 30.60
C ARG A 382 34.99 22.30 30.33
N GLN A 383 36.05 22.05 29.57
CA GLN A 383 37.00 23.09 29.17
C GLN A 383 36.34 24.15 28.28
N ILE A 384 35.51 23.75 27.32
CA ILE A 384 34.76 24.66 26.45
C ILE A 384 33.75 25.49 27.25
N ALA A 385 33.07 24.88 28.22
CA ALA A 385 32.12 25.57 29.09
C ALA A 385 32.80 26.64 29.97
N VAL A 386 33.95 26.30 30.55
CA VAL A 386 34.78 27.25 31.31
C VAL A 386 35.30 28.37 30.41
N GLN A 387 35.72 28.05 29.19
CA GLN A 387 36.21 29.03 28.21
C GLN A 387 35.10 29.98 27.71
N LYS A 388 33.85 29.54 27.70
CA LYS A 388 32.68 30.35 27.31
C LYS A 388 31.94 31.02 28.49
N GLN A 389 32.38 30.81 29.73
CA GLN A 389 31.72 31.32 30.95
C GLN A 389 30.21 31.01 31.02
N LEU A 390 29.83 29.80 30.60
CA LEU A 390 28.42 29.38 30.63
C LEU A 390 27.98 29.12 32.08
N ASN A 391 26.76 29.54 32.42
CA ASN A 391 26.18 29.34 33.76
C ASN A 391 25.79 27.86 33.97
N LYS A 392 25.62 27.41 35.22
CA LYS A 392 25.22 26.02 35.53
C LYS A 392 23.99 25.53 34.74
N ALA A 393 23.02 26.41 34.50
CA ALA A 393 21.81 26.12 33.73
C ALA A 393 22.01 26.02 32.20
N GLU A 394 23.18 26.39 31.68
CA GLU A 394 23.54 26.30 30.25
C GLU A 394 24.51 25.14 29.97
N THR A 395 24.99 24.46 31.02
CA THR A 395 25.92 23.32 30.98
C THR A 395 25.28 21.96 31.25
N ASP A 396 24.14 21.93 31.93
CA ASP A 396 23.31 20.73 32.15
C ASP A 396 22.25 20.63 31.04
#